data_AF-X0WF47-F1
#
_entry.id   AF-X0WF47-F1
#
_cell.length_a   1.000
_cell.length_b   1.000
_cell.length_c   1.000
_cell.angle_alpha   90.00
_cell.angle_beta   90.00
_cell.angle_gamma   90.00
#
_symmetry.space_group_name_H-M   'P 1'
#
loop_
_entity.id
_entity.type
_entity.pdbx_description
1 polymer ?
#
loop_
_entity_poly.entity_id
_entity_poly.type
_entity_poly.pdbx_seq_one_letter_code
_entity_poly.pdbx_strand_id
1 'polypeptide(L)'
;AEGEERALTILRTLFNRDDNKLHGIYLHFIDENTGGLSDFSRTKYPYELQASTVDHALLQAGVMTASSYFGGEVAQIADKIVRDADWRHFEPESGGYINFGWRAETRRGVEGPGEMPEQFWQWASDEERLIYFLAVGAPDEDYAVDPVAYYKLQRMLKQHEDMPSYVVSWNGSLFTYFFAHCWIDYRHLAADDPQAFGMDEPAVDWFENSRRATLTHRQRCIEASDKYATLAQNRWGLAPCTFRDDYLVAQVRPNVSDQ
;
A
#
# COMPACT_ATOMS: atom_id res chain seq x y z
N ALA A 1 -7.58 28.06 -4.48
CA ALA A 1 -6.34 28.86 -4.32
C ALA A 1 -5.41 28.20 -3.30
N GLU A 2 -5.67 28.28 -1.99
CA GLU A 2 -4.75 27.75 -0.96
C GLU A 2 -4.45 26.24 -1.09
N GLY A 3 -5.45 25.42 -1.42
CA GLY A 3 -5.25 23.98 -1.62
C GLY A 3 -4.37 23.64 -2.83
N GLU A 4 -4.51 24.38 -3.93
CA GLU A 4 -3.71 24.20 -5.14
C GLU A 4 -2.27 24.67 -4.92
N GLU A 5 -2.09 25.80 -4.24
CA GLU A 5 -0.77 26.30 -3.84
C GLU A 5 -0.04 25.30 -2.95
N ARG A 6 -0.75 24.69 -1.99
CA ARG A 6 -0.19 23.62 -1.15
C ARG A 6 0.18 22.40 -1.99
N ALA A 7 -0.68 21.96 -2.90
CA ALA A 7 -0.42 20.81 -3.77
C ALA A 7 0.84 21.06 -4.64
N LEU A 8 0.94 22.23 -5.27
CA LEU A 8 2.12 22.61 -6.07
C LEU A 8 3.39 22.69 -5.23
N THR A 9 3.31 23.20 -4.00
CA THR A 9 4.46 23.25 -3.08
C THR A 9 4.99 21.85 -2.83
N ILE A 10 4.11 20.91 -2.45
CA ILE A 10 4.48 19.51 -2.19
C ILE A 10 5.04 18.85 -3.46
N LEU A 11 4.31 18.94 -4.58
CA LEU A 11 4.68 18.28 -5.83
C LEU A 11 6.00 18.79 -6.39
N ARG A 12 6.23 20.10 -6.39
CA ARG A 12 7.51 20.67 -6.87
C ARG A 12 8.68 20.28 -5.96
N THR A 13 8.47 20.21 -4.65
CA THR A 13 9.50 19.77 -3.70
C THR A 13 9.90 18.32 -3.91
N LEU A 14 8.92 17.44 -4.19
CA LEU A 14 9.19 16.03 -4.46
C LEU A 14 9.79 15.80 -5.85
N PHE A 15 9.12 16.31 -6.88
CA PHE A 15 9.37 15.96 -8.28
C PHE A 15 10.77 16.39 -8.76
N ASN A 16 11.23 17.57 -8.35
CA ASN A 16 12.48 18.17 -8.82
C ASN A 16 13.76 17.53 -8.23
N ARG A 17 13.62 16.44 -7.47
CA ARG A 17 14.72 15.79 -6.76
C ARG A 17 14.95 14.39 -7.26
N ASP A 18 16.18 14.05 -7.63
CA ASP A 18 16.50 12.69 -8.10
C ASP A 18 17.01 11.79 -6.97
N ASP A 19 17.39 12.37 -5.83
CA ASP A 19 17.90 11.63 -4.66
C ASP A 19 16.80 11.03 -3.78
N ASN A 20 15.52 11.28 -4.10
CA ASN A 20 14.37 10.77 -3.34
C ASN A 20 13.57 9.68 -4.07
N LYS A 21 14.10 9.17 -5.19
CA LYS A 21 13.44 8.15 -6.01
C LYS A 21 14.45 7.25 -6.70
N LEU A 22 14.08 6.00 -6.90
CA LEU A 22 14.83 5.02 -7.68
C LEU A 22 13.88 4.42 -8.72
N HIS A 23 14.23 4.46 -10.00
CA HIS A 23 13.35 3.93 -11.06
C HIS A 23 11.92 4.54 -11.00
N GLY A 24 11.83 5.83 -10.65
CA GLY A 24 10.57 6.55 -10.44
C GLY A 24 9.80 6.22 -9.15
N ILE A 25 10.19 5.17 -8.42
CA ILE A 25 9.60 4.80 -7.13
C ILE A 25 10.23 5.62 -6.01
N TYR A 26 9.40 6.34 -5.26
CA TYR A 26 9.83 7.31 -4.25
C TYR A 26 10.23 6.62 -2.92
N LEU A 27 11.09 7.30 -2.16
CA LEU A 27 11.49 6.84 -0.83
C LEU A 27 10.33 6.82 0.16
N HIS A 28 10.32 5.84 1.07
CA HIS A 28 9.40 5.75 2.20
C HIS A 28 9.48 7.02 3.07
N PHE A 29 10.69 7.46 3.39
CA PHE A 29 10.93 8.66 4.17
C PHE A 29 11.81 9.64 3.40
N ILE A 30 11.45 10.91 3.53
CA ILE A 30 12.19 12.05 2.99
C ILE A 30 12.40 13.08 4.09
N ASP A 31 13.38 13.96 3.90
CA ASP A 31 13.56 15.12 4.77
C ASP A 31 12.40 16.12 4.57
N GLU A 32 11.74 16.49 5.67
CA GLU A 32 10.55 17.34 5.64
C GLU A 32 10.80 18.75 5.07
N ASN A 33 12.04 19.26 5.17
CA ASN A 33 12.38 20.62 4.77
C ASN A 33 12.85 20.69 3.32
N THR A 34 13.49 19.62 2.83
CA THR A 34 14.12 19.59 1.52
C THR A 34 13.45 18.67 0.52
N GLY A 35 12.63 17.72 0.97
CA GLY A 35 11.99 16.67 0.15
C GLY A 35 12.94 15.57 -0.33
N GLY A 36 14.20 15.59 0.12
CA GLY A 36 15.29 14.70 -0.32
C GLY A 36 15.63 13.60 0.68
N LEU A 37 16.87 13.13 0.61
CA LEU A 37 17.41 12.18 1.59
C LEU A 37 17.33 12.74 3.02
N SER A 38 16.76 11.95 3.94
CA SER A 38 16.75 12.32 5.36
C SER A 38 18.14 12.22 5.98
N ASP A 39 18.48 13.14 6.89
CA ASP A 39 19.68 13.04 7.71
C ASP A 39 19.46 12.11 8.91
N PHE A 40 19.69 10.81 8.68
CA PHE A 40 19.51 9.77 9.70
C PHE A 40 20.55 9.81 10.84
N SER A 41 21.50 10.75 10.84
CA SER A 41 22.32 11.01 12.04
C SER A 41 21.49 11.66 13.17
N ARG A 42 20.29 12.17 12.83
CA ARG A 42 19.41 12.93 13.72
C ARG A 42 18.21 12.13 14.23
N THR A 43 18.07 10.87 13.80
CA THR A 43 16.91 10.02 14.15
C THR A 43 17.31 8.89 15.08
N LYS A 44 16.51 8.64 16.11
CA LYS A 44 16.72 7.53 17.08
C LYS A 44 16.53 6.15 16.43
N TYR A 45 15.76 6.08 15.36
CA TYR A 45 15.47 4.88 14.59
C TYR A 45 16.29 4.90 13.29
N PRO A 46 16.96 3.80 12.90
CA PRO A 46 17.60 3.69 11.60
C PRO A 46 16.51 3.53 10.56
N TYR A 47 15.88 4.64 10.18
CA TYR A 47 14.90 4.62 9.09
C TYR A 47 15.57 4.08 7.83
N GLU A 48 14.82 3.28 7.10
CA GLU A 48 15.32 2.62 5.91
C GLU A 48 15.31 3.61 4.74
N LEU A 49 16.48 3.77 4.10
CA LEU A 49 16.58 4.43 2.81
C LEU A 49 16.04 3.48 1.74
N GLN A 50 14.73 3.34 1.72
CA GLN A 50 14.03 2.40 0.85
C GLN A 50 13.17 3.15 -0.17
N ALA A 51 13.44 2.93 -1.46
CA ALA A 51 12.47 3.21 -2.51
C ALA A 51 11.35 2.17 -2.35
N SER A 52 10.17 2.60 -1.89
CA SER A 52 9.14 1.72 -1.37
C SER A 52 7.94 1.67 -2.31
N THR A 53 7.60 0.46 -2.77
CA THR A 53 6.53 0.28 -3.75
C THR A 53 5.14 0.58 -3.18
N VAL A 54 4.89 0.30 -1.90
CA VAL A 54 3.62 0.63 -1.24
C VAL A 54 3.48 2.12 -0.97
N ASP A 55 4.53 2.79 -0.50
CA ASP A 55 4.50 4.22 -0.22
C ASP A 55 4.38 5.02 -1.51
N HIS A 56 5.05 4.57 -2.59
CA HIS A 56 4.87 5.14 -3.90
C HIS A 56 3.45 4.92 -4.45
N ALA A 57 2.84 3.75 -4.26
CA ALA A 57 1.44 3.52 -4.66
C ALA A 57 0.49 4.50 -3.96
N LEU A 58 0.66 4.73 -2.66
CA LEU A 58 -0.13 5.69 -1.89
C LEU A 58 0.11 7.14 -2.34
N LEU A 59 1.37 7.52 -2.59
CA LEU A 59 1.73 8.81 -3.17
C LEU A 59 1.05 9.00 -4.54
N GLN A 60 1.21 8.03 -5.43
CA GLN A 60 0.67 8.04 -6.79
C GLN A 60 -0.86 8.20 -6.77
N ALA A 61 -1.58 7.43 -5.96
CA ALA A 61 -3.02 7.56 -5.80
C ALA A 61 -3.45 8.96 -5.31
N GLY A 62 -2.71 9.52 -4.34
CA GLY A 62 -2.91 10.88 -3.84
C GLY A 62 -2.69 11.95 -4.90
N VAL A 63 -1.58 11.88 -5.66
CA VAL A 63 -1.26 12.88 -6.70
C VAL A 63 -2.19 12.78 -7.90
N MET A 64 -2.67 11.58 -8.26
CA MET A 64 -3.70 11.39 -9.29
C MET A 64 -5.04 12.02 -8.88
N THR A 65 -5.38 11.95 -7.59
CA THR A 65 -6.57 12.63 -7.05
C THR A 65 -6.42 14.15 -7.15
N ALA A 66 -5.28 14.69 -6.73
CA ALA A 66 -4.99 16.11 -6.84
C ALA A 66 -4.96 16.59 -8.30
N SER A 67 -4.37 15.79 -9.20
CA SER A 67 -4.36 16.03 -10.66
C SER A 67 -5.78 16.17 -11.22
N SER A 68 -6.64 15.21 -10.91
CA SER A 68 -8.04 15.19 -11.37
C SER A 68 -8.85 16.39 -10.88
N TYR A 69 -8.52 16.91 -9.70
CA TYR A 69 -9.22 18.05 -9.10
C TYR A 69 -8.69 19.42 -9.53
N PHE A 70 -7.36 19.61 -9.56
CA PHE A 70 -6.74 20.91 -9.81
C PHE A 70 -6.33 21.14 -11.27
N GLY A 71 -6.00 20.09 -12.03
CA GLY A 71 -5.54 20.23 -13.42
C GLY A 71 -4.21 20.99 -13.54
N GLY A 72 -4.03 21.70 -14.66
CA GLY A 72 -2.92 22.63 -14.85
C GLY A 72 -1.53 22.03 -14.58
N GLU A 73 -0.70 22.75 -13.84
CA GLU A 73 0.65 22.30 -13.49
C GLU A 73 0.64 21.11 -12.52
N VAL A 74 -0.37 21.01 -11.63
CA VAL A 74 -0.53 19.85 -10.73
C VAL A 74 -0.65 18.57 -11.56
N ALA A 75 -1.52 18.58 -12.57
CA ALA A 75 -1.69 17.45 -13.48
C ALA A 75 -0.43 17.16 -14.29
N GLN A 76 0.26 18.19 -14.80
CA GLN A 76 1.50 18.01 -15.55
C GLN A 76 2.64 17.36 -14.75
N ILE A 77 2.72 17.63 -13.44
CA ILE A 77 3.69 16.99 -12.55
C ILE A 77 3.24 15.57 -12.20
N ALA A 78 1.96 15.40 -11.82
CA ALA A 78 1.41 14.08 -11.50
C ALA A 78 1.56 13.09 -12.66
N ASP A 79 1.28 13.54 -13.89
CA ASP A 79 1.45 12.75 -15.10
C ASP A 79 2.90 12.29 -15.33
N LYS A 80 3.89 13.11 -14.92
CA LYS A 80 5.31 12.70 -14.99
C LYS A 80 5.63 11.68 -13.91
N ILE A 81 5.19 11.91 -12.67
CA ILE A 81 5.35 10.94 -11.57
C ILE A 81 4.79 9.57 -11.97
N VAL A 82 3.60 9.53 -12.56
CA VAL A 82 2.96 8.28 -13.02
C VAL A 82 3.72 7.62 -14.17
N ARG A 83 4.19 8.41 -15.16
CA ARG A 83 4.95 7.87 -16.30
C ARG A 83 6.34 7.38 -15.94
N ASP A 84 7.00 8.01 -14.98
CA ASP A 84 8.38 7.71 -14.63
C ASP A 84 8.49 6.46 -13.72
N ALA A 85 7.37 5.98 -13.17
CA ALA A 85 7.29 4.84 -12.28
C ALA A 85 7.50 3.51 -13.03
N ASP A 86 8.74 3.02 -13.01
CA ASP A 86 9.13 1.72 -13.58
C ASP A 86 8.79 0.59 -12.61
N TRP A 87 7.51 0.20 -12.60
CA TRP A 87 7.02 -0.89 -11.76
C TRP A 87 7.64 -2.24 -12.12
N ARG A 88 7.94 -2.48 -13.40
CA ARG A 88 8.57 -3.69 -13.91
C ARG A 88 9.96 -3.92 -13.30
N HIS A 89 10.70 -2.87 -12.98
CA HIS A 89 11.97 -3.00 -12.25
C HIS A 89 11.81 -3.75 -10.92
N PHE A 90 10.67 -3.58 -10.26
CA PHE A 90 10.35 -4.20 -8.97
C PHE A 90 9.58 -5.51 -9.10
N GLU A 91 9.44 -6.07 -10.31
CA GLU A 91 8.86 -7.38 -10.59
C GLU A 91 9.96 -8.33 -11.12
N PRO A 92 10.71 -9.06 -10.26
CA PRO A 92 11.88 -9.82 -10.69
C PRO A 92 11.59 -10.97 -11.66
N GLU A 93 10.37 -11.49 -11.62
CA GLU A 93 9.87 -12.51 -12.55
C GLU A 93 8.61 -11.96 -13.23
N SER A 94 8.58 -11.93 -14.56
CA SER A 94 7.42 -11.39 -15.31
C SER A 94 6.12 -12.11 -14.95
N GLY A 95 5.10 -11.31 -14.61
CA GLY A 95 3.83 -11.81 -14.10
C GLY A 95 3.94 -12.38 -12.68
N GLY A 96 5.02 -12.14 -11.95
CA GLY A 96 5.31 -12.64 -10.61
C GLY A 96 4.81 -11.69 -9.53
N TYR A 97 5.47 -11.69 -8.37
CA TYR A 97 5.14 -10.76 -7.29
C TYR A 97 6.04 -9.53 -7.30
N ILE A 98 5.45 -8.36 -7.05
CA ILE A 98 6.16 -7.09 -6.88
C ILE A 98 6.90 -7.11 -5.53
N ASN A 99 8.17 -6.73 -5.57
CA ASN A 99 9.04 -6.61 -4.40
C ASN A 99 8.64 -5.41 -3.51
N PHE A 100 8.95 -5.48 -2.22
CA PHE A 100 8.73 -4.38 -1.28
C PHE A 100 9.48 -3.10 -1.67
N GLY A 101 10.57 -3.21 -2.42
CA GLY A 101 11.28 -2.05 -2.91
C GLY A 101 12.77 -2.29 -3.10
N TRP A 102 13.55 -1.23 -2.96
CA TRP A 102 15.01 -1.30 -2.97
C TRP A 102 15.56 -0.54 -1.78
N ARG A 103 16.50 -1.14 -1.05
CA ARG A 103 17.07 -0.58 0.17
C ARG A 103 18.54 -0.22 -0.03
N ALA A 104 18.89 1.04 0.23
CA ALA A 104 20.27 1.49 0.22
C ALA A 104 21.07 0.87 1.38
N GLU A 105 22.29 0.44 1.09
CA GLU A 105 23.26 -0.05 2.09
C GLU A 105 24.02 1.10 2.77
N THR A 106 24.02 2.29 2.17
CA THR A 106 24.81 3.43 2.64
C THR A 106 23.98 4.71 2.71
N ARG A 107 24.49 5.69 3.46
CA ARG A 107 23.88 7.03 3.56
C ARG A 107 23.88 7.83 2.25
N ARG A 108 24.50 7.31 1.19
CA ARG A 108 24.40 7.90 -0.15
C ARG A 108 23.01 7.67 -0.78
N GLY A 109 22.15 6.87 -0.15
CA GLY A 109 20.79 6.62 -0.64
C GLY A 109 20.79 5.95 -2.00
N VAL A 110 19.88 6.39 -2.87
CA VAL A 110 19.71 5.87 -4.24
C VAL A 110 20.92 6.06 -5.14
N GLU A 111 21.89 6.92 -4.76
CA GLU A 111 23.17 7.08 -5.48
C GLU A 111 24.25 6.07 -5.04
N GLY A 112 23.99 5.31 -3.97
CA GLY A 112 24.88 4.32 -3.39
C GLY A 112 24.50 2.88 -3.75
N PRO A 113 25.28 1.89 -3.27
CA PRO A 113 24.87 0.49 -3.38
C PRO A 113 23.65 0.21 -2.51
N GLY A 114 22.92 -0.83 -2.90
CA GLY A 114 21.74 -1.33 -2.21
C GLY A 114 21.15 -2.52 -2.95
N GLU A 115 20.14 -3.14 -2.35
CA GLU A 115 19.56 -4.38 -2.83
C GLU A 115 18.04 -4.41 -2.65
N MET A 116 17.37 -5.22 -3.47
CA MET A 116 15.97 -5.57 -3.23
C MET A 116 15.91 -6.63 -2.12
N PRO A 117 15.09 -6.44 -1.08
CA PRO A 117 14.93 -7.43 -0.02
C PRO A 117 14.19 -8.69 -0.55
N GLU A 118 14.19 -9.80 0.20
CA GLU A 118 13.52 -11.05 -0.22
C GLU A 118 11.99 -11.04 0.00
N GLN A 119 11.41 -9.88 0.32
CA GLN A 119 10.00 -9.70 0.64
C GLN A 119 9.19 -9.21 -0.56
N PHE A 120 8.03 -9.83 -0.75
CA PHE A 120 7.15 -9.62 -1.90
C PHE A 120 5.70 -9.41 -1.45
N TRP A 121 4.98 -8.59 -2.20
CA TRP A 121 3.55 -8.36 -2.04
C TRP A 121 2.76 -9.53 -2.63
N GLN A 122 2.53 -10.56 -1.84
CA GLN A 122 1.95 -11.82 -2.31
C GLN A 122 0.50 -12.05 -1.86
N TRP A 123 -0.02 -11.26 -0.92
CA TRP A 123 -1.36 -11.43 -0.36
C TRP A 123 -2.34 -10.43 -0.98
N ALA A 124 -3.58 -10.84 -1.20
CA ALA A 124 -4.62 -9.96 -1.72
C ALA A 124 -5.22 -9.00 -0.67
N SER A 125 -4.39 -8.43 0.22
CA SER A 125 -4.81 -7.33 1.10
C SER A 125 -5.01 -6.04 0.32
N ASP A 126 -5.59 -5.04 0.97
CA ASP A 126 -6.05 -3.82 0.30
C ASP A 126 -4.90 -2.96 -0.24
N GLU A 127 -3.80 -2.81 0.51
CA GLU A 127 -2.64 -2.03 0.05
C GLU A 127 -1.92 -2.71 -1.13
N GLU A 128 -1.76 -4.04 -1.11
CA GLU A 128 -1.21 -4.79 -2.24
C GLU A 128 -2.07 -4.64 -3.48
N ARG A 129 -3.40 -4.75 -3.35
CA ARG A 129 -4.28 -4.55 -4.50
C ARG A 129 -4.13 -3.16 -5.12
N LEU A 130 -3.88 -2.12 -4.32
CA LEU A 130 -3.59 -0.79 -4.84
C LEU A 130 -2.26 -0.75 -5.62
N ILE A 131 -1.21 -1.39 -5.09
CA ILE A 131 0.10 -1.49 -5.76
C ILE A 131 -0.07 -2.12 -7.15
N TYR A 132 -0.66 -3.30 -7.23
CA TYR A 132 -0.82 -4.00 -8.51
C TYR A 132 -1.78 -3.28 -9.46
N PHE A 133 -2.85 -2.66 -8.94
CA PHE A 133 -3.74 -1.85 -9.79
C PHE A 133 -2.99 -0.71 -10.50
N LEU A 134 -2.13 0.01 -9.76
CA LEU A 134 -1.33 1.10 -10.33
C LEU A 134 -0.19 0.60 -11.22
N ALA A 135 0.43 -0.53 -10.86
CA ALA A 135 1.50 -1.13 -11.64
C ALA A 135 1.02 -1.68 -13.00
N VAL A 136 -0.14 -2.34 -13.02
CA VAL A 136 -0.79 -2.82 -14.25
C VAL A 136 -1.30 -1.64 -15.07
N GLY A 137 -1.79 -0.60 -14.41
CA GLY A 137 -2.28 0.63 -15.03
C GLY A 137 -1.19 1.63 -15.44
N ALA A 138 0.10 1.27 -15.32
CA ALA A 138 1.19 2.15 -15.71
C ALA A 138 1.08 2.47 -17.22
N PRO A 139 1.21 3.75 -17.61
CA PRO A 139 0.94 4.17 -18.99
C PRO A 139 2.05 3.80 -19.97
N ASP A 140 3.25 3.50 -19.49
CA ASP A 140 4.36 3.02 -20.31
C ASP A 140 4.39 1.50 -20.28
N GLU A 141 4.22 0.86 -21.44
CA GLU A 141 4.20 -0.60 -21.57
C GLU A 141 5.53 -1.24 -21.20
N ASP A 142 6.65 -0.52 -21.22
CA ASP A 142 7.94 -1.04 -20.76
C ASP A 142 8.05 -1.07 -19.23
N TYR A 143 7.24 -0.27 -18.55
CA TYR A 143 7.22 -0.12 -17.08
C TYR A 143 6.05 -0.83 -16.42
N ALA A 144 4.97 -1.11 -17.16
CA ALA A 144 3.82 -1.82 -16.64
C ALA A 144 4.12 -3.29 -16.32
N VAL A 145 3.47 -3.83 -15.30
CA VAL A 145 3.49 -5.27 -14.99
C VAL A 145 2.35 -5.98 -15.73
N ASP A 146 2.50 -7.28 -15.96
CA ASP A 146 1.44 -8.08 -16.61
C ASP A 146 0.21 -8.16 -15.69
N PRO A 147 -1.02 -7.95 -16.19
CA PRO A 147 -2.25 -8.10 -15.40
C PRO A 147 -2.36 -9.42 -14.62
N VAL A 148 -1.74 -10.50 -15.12
CA VAL A 148 -1.70 -11.80 -14.43
C VAL A 148 -1.10 -11.70 -13.03
N ALA A 149 -0.18 -10.75 -12.80
CA ALA A 149 0.46 -10.52 -11.51
C ALA A 149 -0.55 -10.15 -10.42
N TYR A 150 -1.55 -9.32 -10.74
CA TYR A 150 -2.65 -8.98 -9.82
C TYR A 150 -3.46 -10.21 -9.42
N TYR A 151 -3.75 -11.09 -10.39
CA TYR A 151 -4.59 -12.26 -10.17
C TYR A 151 -3.85 -13.44 -9.53
N LYS A 152 -2.51 -13.43 -9.49
CA LYS A 152 -1.69 -14.37 -8.71
C LYS A 152 -1.72 -14.12 -7.20
N LEU A 153 -2.14 -12.92 -6.76
CA LEU A 153 -2.22 -12.59 -5.34
C LEU A 153 -3.02 -13.65 -4.57
N GLN A 154 -2.40 -14.21 -3.53
CA GLN A 154 -2.94 -15.32 -2.75
C GLN A 154 -4.19 -14.88 -1.99
N ARG A 155 -5.27 -15.67 -2.10
CA ARG A 155 -6.57 -15.37 -1.47
C ARG A 155 -6.94 -16.44 -0.45
N MET A 156 -6.54 -16.22 0.80
CA MET A 156 -6.87 -17.14 1.88
C MET A 156 -8.25 -16.84 2.46
N LEU A 157 -9.24 -17.70 2.17
CA LEU A 157 -10.56 -17.63 2.80
C LEU A 157 -10.51 -18.20 4.22
N LYS A 158 -10.89 -17.40 5.21
CA LYS A 158 -11.14 -17.88 6.59
C LYS A 158 -12.49 -17.38 7.08
N GLN A 159 -12.91 -17.90 8.23
CA GLN A 159 -14.20 -17.61 8.85
C GLN A 159 -14.05 -17.53 10.37
N HIS A 160 -14.82 -16.65 11.00
CA HIS A 160 -15.00 -16.62 12.46
C HIS A 160 -16.39 -17.14 12.80
N GLU A 161 -16.46 -18.28 13.50
CA GLU A 161 -17.72 -18.91 13.92
C GLU A 161 -18.76 -19.01 12.78
N ASP A 162 -19.95 -18.45 12.95
CA ASP A 162 -21.05 -18.44 11.99
C ASP A 162 -21.07 -17.18 11.09
N MET A 163 -20.11 -16.26 11.26
CA MET A 163 -19.99 -15.07 10.41
C MET A 163 -19.58 -15.46 8.97
N PRO A 164 -19.93 -14.68 7.94
CA PRO A 164 -19.53 -14.99 6.57
C PRO A 164 -18.00 -15.07 6.37
N SER A 165 -17.54 -16.01 5.53
CA SER A 165 -16.14 -16.10 5.15
C SER A 165 -15.68 -14.92 4.29
N TYR A 166 -14.39 -14.60 4.39
CA TYR A 166 -13.75 -13.51 3.66
C TYR A 166 -12.27 -13.82 3.46
N VAL A 167 -11.67 -13.17 2.46
CA VAL A 167 -10.22 -13.21 2.20
C VAL A 167 -9.53 -12.41 3.29
N VAL A 168 -8.72 -13.09 4.08
CA VAL A 168 -7.99 -12.48 5.19
C VAL A 168 -6.67 -11.84 4.75
N SER A 169 -6.26 -10.77 5.41
CA SER A 169 -4.93 -10.17 5.26
C SER A 169 -3.90 -10.87 6.15
N TRP A 170 -2.62 -10.52 5.99
CA TRP A 170 -1.54 -11.15 6.72
C TRP A 170 -1.74 -11.15 8.24
N ASN A 171 -1.92 -9.97 8.84
CA ASN A 171 -1.97 -9.78 10.29
C ASN A 171 -3.39 -9.46 10.82
N GLY A 172 -4.38 -9.30 9.95
CA GLY A 172 -5.76 -8.97 10.33
C GLY A 172 -5.92 -7.59 10.99
N SER A 173 -4.95 -6.69 10.83
CA SER A 173 -5.10 -5.29 11.25
C SER A 173 -6.08 -4.56 10.34
N LEU A 174 -6.91 -3.69 10.91
CA LEU A 174 -8.08 -3.15 10.20
C LEU A 174 -7.72 -2.32 8.94
N PHE A 175 -6.59 -1.61 8.95
CA PHE A 175 -6.18 -0.75 7.83
C PHE A 175 -5.96 -1.53 6.51
N THR A 176 -5.59 -2.81 6.61
CA THR A 176 -5.35 -3.72 5.45
C THR A 176 -6.62 -4.04 4.64
N TYR A 177 -7.73 -3.39 4.96
CA TYR A 177 -9.02 -3.48 4.28
C TYR A 177 -9.56 -2.13 3.80
N PHE A 178 -8.81 -1.01 3.93
CA PHE A 178 -9.32 0.35 3.67
C PHE A 178 -8.50 1.27 2.75
N PHE A 179 -7.18 1.13 2.65
CA PHE A 179 -6.36 2.03 1.83
C PHE A 179 -6.81 2.14 0.36
N ALA A 180 -6.98 1.04 -0.37
CA ALA A 180 -7.45 1.10 -1.75
C ALA A 180 -8.88 1.65 -1.85
N HIS A 181 -9.74 1.41 -0.86
CA HIS A 181 -11.10 1.98 -0.82
C HIS A 181 -11.13 3.52 -0.75
N CYS A 182 -10.02 4.17 -0.38
CA CYS A 182 -9.92 5.63 -0.43
C CYS A 182 -9.94 6.18 -1.87
N TRP A 183 -9.54 5.39 -2.86
CA TRP A 183 -9.37 5.82 -4.26
C TRP A 183 -10.13 4.98 -5.27
N ILE A 184 -10.36 3.71 -4.97
CA ILE A 184 -11.09 2.78 -5.83
C ILE A 184 -12.47 2.55 -5.23
N ASP A 185 -13.50 2.96 -5.96
CA ASP A 185 -14.88 2.78 -5.52
C ASP A 185 -15.38 1.35 -5.81
N TYR A 186 -14.94 0.40 -4.99
CA TYR A 186 -15.29 -1.01 -5.12
C TYR A 186 -16.80 -1.27 -5.02
N ARG A 187 -17.62 -0.35 -4.50
CA ARG A 187 -19.10 -0.49 -4.44
C ARG A 187 -19.74 -0.56 -5.83
N HIS A 188 -19.05 -0.03 -6.83
CA HIS A 188 -19.51 0.00 -8.22
C HIS A 188 -18.80 -1.01 -9.11
N LEU A 189 -17.95 -1.87 -8.52
CA LEU A 189 -17.28 -2.95 -9.22
C LEU A 189 -17.97 -4.28 -8.88
N ALA A 190 -18.05 -5.16 -9.87
CA ALA A 190 -18.45 -6.54 -9.64
C ALA A 190 -17.33 -7.31 -8.92
N ALA A 191 -17.62 -8.56 -8.53
CA ALA A 191 -16.55 -9.49 -8.17
C ALA A 191 -15.52 -9.58 -9.31
N ASP A 192 -14.24 -9.63 -8.95
CA ASP A 192 -13.17 -9.78 -9.94
C ASP A 192 -13.16 -11.20 -10.55
N ASP A 193 -12.39 -11.40 -11.61
CA ASP A 193 -12.38 -12.65 -12.38
C ASP A 193 -10.96 -13.20 -12.61
N PRO A 194 -10.37 -13.90 -11.62
CA PRO A 194 -9.07 -14.54 -11.78
C PRO A 194 -9.04 -15.62 -12.88
N GLN A 195 -10.18 -16.27 -13.13
CA GLN A 195 -10.26 -17.36 -14.13
C GLN A 195 -10.09 -16.83 -15.55
N ALA A 196 -10.55 -15.62 -15.85
CA ALA A 196 -10.30 -14.95 -17.12
C ALA A 196 -8.79 -14.75 -17.42
N PHE A 197 -7.95 -14.80 -16.39
CA PHE A 197 -6.48 -14.68 -16.48
C PHE A 197 -5.78 -16.03 -16.22
N GLY A 198 -6.52 -17.15 -16.23
CA GLY A 198 -5.98 -18.49 -16.05
C GLY A 198 -5.52 -18.81 -14.62
N MET A 199 -6.01 -18.06 -13.62
CA MET A 199 -5.71 -18.28 -12.21
C MET A 199 -6.85 -19.05 -11.52
N ASP A 200 -6.50 -19.93 -10.60
CA ASP A 200 -7.45 -20.74 -9.81
C ASP A 200 -7.91 -20.04 -8.52
N GLU A 201 -7.43 -18.83 -8.26
CA GLU A 201 -7.83 -18.03 -7.09
C GLU A 201 -9.34 -17.70 -7.11
N PRO A 202 -10.03 -17.68 -5.96
CA PRO A 202 -11.46 -17.41 -5.91
C PRO A 202 -11.78 -15.97 -6.34
N ALA A 203 -12.87 -15.78 -7.10
CA ALA A 203 -13.43 -14.46 -7.40
C ALA A 203 -13.90 -13.75 -6.11
N VAL A 204 -13.62 -12.45 -6.00
CA VAL A 204 -13.92 -11.65 -4.80
C VAL A 204 -14.61 -10.34 -5.17
N ASP A 205 -15.76 -10.10 -4.55
CA ASP A 205 -16.31 -8.76 -4.39
C ASP A 205 -15.55 -8.05 -3.26
N TRP A 206 -14.63 -7.15 -3.64
CA TRP A 206 -13.71 -6.51 -2.69
C TRP A 206 -14.40 -5.53 -1.74
N PHE A 207 -15.55 -4.97 -2.11
CA PHE A 207 -16.36 -4.16 -1.19
C PHE A 207 -17.00 -5.03 -0.12
N GLU A 208 -17.64 -6.12 -0.53
CA GLU A 208 -18.25 -7.07 0.39
C GLU A 208 -17.19 -7.77 1.26
N ASN A 209 -16.01 -8.06 0.73
CA ASN A 209 -14.88 -8.61 1.49
C ASN A 209 -14.46 -7.69 2.64
N SER A 210 -14.18 -6.41 2.35
CA SER A 210 -13.81 -5.43 3.38
C SER A 210 -14.95 -5.18 4.38
N ARG A 211 -16.22 -5.23 3.95
CA ARG A 211 -17.37 -5.15 4.86
C ARG A 211 -17.39 -6.33 5.84
N ARG A 212 -17.21 -7.55 5.36
CA ARG A 212 -17.14 -8.76 6.21
C ARG A 212 -15.95 -8.71 7.16
N ALA A 213 -14.77 -8.36 6.65
CA ALA A 213 -13.57 -8.20 7.47
C ALA A 213 -13.77 -7.18 8.60
N THR A 214 -14.36 -6.01 8.30
CA THR A 214 -14.64 -4.97 9.29
C THR A 214 -15.64 -5.43 10.36
N LEU A 215 -16.70 -6.13 9.97
CA LEU A 215 -17.69 -6.66 10.92
C LEU A 215 -17.10 -7.75 11.80
N THR A 216 -16.31 -8.66 11.24
CA THR A 216 -15.56 -9.66 12.00
C THR A 216 -14.58 -8.98 12.95
N HIS A 217 -13.81 -8.00 12.50
CA HIS A 217 -12.88 -7.22 13.32
C HIS A 217 -13.57 -6.62 14.54
N ARG A 218 -14.71 -5.96 14.30
CA ARG A 218 -15.53 -5.38 15.35
C ARG A 218 -16.00 -6.43 16.35
N GLN A 219 -16.53 -7.55 15.87
CA GLN A 219 -17.01 -8.64 16.72
C GLN A 219 -15.91 -9.19 17.62
N ARG A 220 -14.71 -9.42 17.07
CA ARG A 220 -13.54 -9.88 17.82
C ARG A 220 -13.07 -8.88 18.87
N CYS A 221 -13.19 -7.57 18.61
CA CYS A 221 -12.94 -6.55 19.62
C CYS A 221 -13.96 -6.62 20.77
N ILE A 222 -15.23 -6.89 20.47
CA ILE A 222 -16.29 -7.05 21.48
C ILE A 222 -16.02 -8.26 22.36
N GLU A 223 -15.68 -9.40 21.77
CA GLU A 223 -15.31 -10.61 22.50
C GLU A 223 -14.08 -10.42 23.39
N ALA A 224 -13.14 -9.57 22.95
CA ALA A 224 -11.96 -9.23 23.72
C ALA A 224 -12.23 -8.20 24.86
N SER A 225 -13.46 -7.68 24.99
CA SER A 225 -13.79 -6.65 25.97
C SER A 225 -13.68 -7.11 27.43
N ASP A 226 -13.84 -8.41 27.69
CA ASP A 226 -13.62 -9.01 29.01
C ASP A 226 -12.14 -8.94 29.44
N LYS A 227 -11.22 -8.94 28.47
CA LYS A 227 -9.78 -8.87 28.69
C LYS A 227 -9.25 -7.42 28.63
N TYR A 228 -9.80 -6.60 27.74
CA TYR A 228 -9.35 -5.24 27.49
C TYR A 228 -10.50 -4.25 27.66
N ALA A 229 -10.52 -3.53 28.79
CA ALA A 229 -11.58 -2.60 29.15
C ALA A 229 -11.75 -1.40 28.19
N THR A 230 -10.80 -1.19 27.27
CA THR A 230 -10.88 -0.18 26.20
C THR A 230 -11.68 -0.65 24.99
N LEU A 231 -11.94 -1.95 24.86
CA LEU A 231 -12.75 -2.51 23.79
C LEU A 231 -14.21 -2.69 24.23
N ALA A 232 -15.15 -2.52 23.30
CA ALA A 232 -16.58 -2.75 23.48
C ALA A 232 -17.33 -2.61 22.14
N GLN A 233 -18.65 -2.79 22.17
CA GLN A 233 -19.56 -2.58 21.04
C GLN A 233 -19.34 -1.25 20.29
N ASN A 234 -19.01 -0.18 21.01
CA ASN A 234 -18.79 1.16 20.47
C ASN A 234 -17.33 1.62 20.60
N ARG A 235 -16.39 0.72 20.92
CA ARG A 235 -14.96 0.99 21.05
C ARG A 235 -14.19 -0.17 20.43
N TRP A 236 -13.87 -0.04 19.15
CA TRP A 236 -13.23 -1.06 18.34
C TRP A 236 -12.45 -0.37 17.21
N GLY A 237 -11.71 -1.14 16.43
CA GLY A 237 -10.86 -0.62 15.36
C GLY A 237 -9.41 -0.65 15.77
N LEU A 238 -8.83 -1.85 15.70
CA LEU A 238 -7.43 -2.08 16.01
C LEU A 238 -6.63 -1.96 14.72
N ALA A 239 -5.69 -1.03 14.72
CA ALA A 239 -4.73 -0.80 13.65
C ALA A 239 -3.35 -0.58 14.28
N PRO A 240 -2.27 -0.68 13.49
CA PRO A 240 -0.94 -0.36 13.97
C PRO A 240 -0.89 1.06 14.51
N CYS A 241 -0.27 1.24 15.67
CA CYS A 241 -0.14 2.55 16.29
C CYS A 241 1.10 2.63 17.17
N THR A 242 1.50 3.86 17.50
CA THR A 242 2.53 4.07 18.51
C THR A 242 2.04 3.61 19.88
N PHE A 243 2.91 2.91 20.60
CA PHE A 243 2.61 2.41 21.95
C PHE A 243 3.81 2.62 22.86
N ARG A 244 3.72 3.61 23.75
CA ARG A 244 4.82 4.05 24.62
C ARG A 244 6.05 4.42 23.76
N ASP A 245 7.20 3.81 24.03
CA ASP A 245 8.44 4.02 23.27
C ASP A 245 8.62 3.03 22.10
N ASP A 246 7.55 2.32 21.71
CA ASP A 246 7.55 1.25 20.71
C ASP A 246 6.38 1.39 19.71
N TYR A 247 6.27 0.44 18.79
CA TYR A 247 5.23 0.34 17.78
C TYR A 247 4.42 -0.95 17.96
N LEU A 248 3.10 -0.82 18.10
CA LEU A 248 2.20 -1.95 18.27
C LEU A 248 1.45 -2.24 16.98
N VAL A 249 1.67 -3.42 16.40
CA VAL A 249 0.85 -3.95 15.30
C VAL A 249 -0.26 -4.81 15.90
N ALA A 250 -1.41 -4.20 16.18
CA ALA A 250 -2.54 -4.90 16.78
C ALA A 250 -3.25 -5.80 15.75
N GLN A 251 -3.43 -7.07 16.11
CA GLN A 251 -3.93 -8.12 15.21
C GLN A 251 -5.25 -8.69 15.69
N VAL A 252 -6.08 -9.12 14.74
CA VAL A 252 -7.33 -9.84 15.00
C VAL A 252 -7.35 -11.12 14.19
N ARG A 253 -7.90 -12.18 14.79
CA ARG A 253 -8.13 -13.48 14.14
C ARG A 253 -9.56 -13.57 13.59
N PRO A 254 -9.81 -14.26 12.47
CA PRO A 254 -8.82 -14.97 11.66
C PRO A 254 -7.99 -14.04 10.76
N ASN A 255 -6.71 -14.35 10.61
CA ASN A 255 -5.77 -13.74 9.67
C ASN A 255 -4.82 -14.82 9.08
N VAL A 256 -3.96 -14.49 8.11
CA VAL A 256 -3.03 -15.47 7.53
C VAL A 256 -1.98 -15.94 8.54
N SER A 257 -1.43 -15.03 9.33
CA SER A 257 -0.35 -15.30 10.30
C SER A 257 -0.78 -16.19 11.48
N ASP A 258 -2.08 -16.47 11.60
CA ASP A 258 -2.62 -17.50 12.48
C ASP A 258 -2.19 -18.90 12.00
N GLN A 259 -1.05 -19.36 12.51
CA GLN A 259 -0.67 -20.78 12.54
C GLN A 259 -1.30 -21.51 13.74
#